data_AF-A0A661M7I2-F1
#
_entry.id   AF-A0A661M7I2-F1
#
_cell.length_a   1.000
_cell.length_b   1.000
_cell.length_c   1.000
_cell.angle_alpha   90.00
_cell.angle_beta   90.00
_cell.angle_gamma   90.00
#
_symmetry.space_group_name_H-M   'P 1'
#
loop_
_entity.id
_entity.type
_entity.pdbx_description
1 polymer ?
#
loop_
_entity_poly.entity_id
_entity_poly.type
_entity_poly.pdbx_seq_one_letter_code
_entity_poly.pdbx_strand_id
1 'polypeptide(L)'
;GGVEESTDQTNEQNAAESASSSSGESSSSGGNHLGYFSAMLSYDSGDGWYLRDVFASTSRQNFDSTSVQANGVRVTSDYLKLQGSPVYGSSSLGYLGDALVDSNPATGLGSPTYDVTKSMISSNSYLEWGSWTMTQPFTAGSESYKLEYKGYYVAGDAMTDAQLAGMSGMGVIYYSGSAGGTYYGGQDMTGTFNCQVDFDATSNQISSFSMSVSGGGYGASISGGSGSFTGSSSAFTLSSGTWQLTTPSNPEGFTPGQTQCSGSVYGANGEAIGGTWGMRANSSEGAVGYFQGTGSSTGP
;
A
#
# COMPACT_ATOMS: atom_id res chain seq x y z
N GLY A 1 13.61 -3.79 -68.67
CA GLY A 1 12.49 -3.58 -67.74
C GLY A 1 12.31 -4.84 -66.96
N GLY A 2 12.11 -4.82 -65.66
CA GLY A 2 11.92 -3.75 -64.70
C GLY A 2 11.56 -4.46 -63.40
N VAL A 3 12.26 -4.13 -62.32
CA VAL A 3 12.00 -4.62 -60.97
C VAL A 3 10.75 -3.91 -60.46
N GLU A 4 9.84 -4.63 -59.81
CA GLU A 4 9.10 -4.05 -58.67
C GLU A 4 8.57 -5.16 -57.75
N GLU A 5 8.88 -4.95 -56.48
CA GLU A 5 8.55 -5.69 -55.28
C GLU A 5 7.12 -5.32 -54.85
N SER A 6 6.33 -6.29 -54.38
CA SER A 6 5.11 -6.00 -53.64
C SER A 6 4.93 -7.05 -52.55
N THR A 7 5.21 -6.61 -51.33
CA THR A 7 4.84 -7.22 -50.05
C THR A 7 3.32 -7.23 -49.91
N ASP A 8 2.72 -8.40 -49.68
CA ASP A 8 1.33 -8.49 -49.25
C ASP A 8 1.27 -9.05 -47.82
N GLN A 9 0.82 -8.19 -46.92
CA GLN A 9 0.51 -8.48 -45.52
C GLN A 9 -0.82 -9.23 -45.48
N THR A 10 -0.86 -10.40 -44.84
CA THR A 10 -2.13 -10.97 -44.35
C THR A 10 -1.97 -11.58 -42.97
N ASN A 11 -2.55 -10.87 -42.01
CA ASN A 11 -3.27 -11.34 -40.83
C ASN A 11 -2.54 -12.24 -39.83
N GLU A 12 -1.87 -11.57 -38.90
CA GLU A 12 -1.90 -11.94 -37.49
C GLU A 12 -3.36 -12.00 -37.02
N GLN A 13 -3.84 -13.18 -36.63
CA GLN A 13 -5.00 -13.27 -35.75
C GLN A 13 -4.96 -14.55 -34.90
N ASN A 14 -4.91 -14.29 -33.59
CA ASN A 14 -5.52 -15.06 -32.49
C ASN A 14 -4.76 -16.27 -31.93
N ALA A 15 -4.03 -16.02 -30.84
CA ALA A 15 -4.32 -16.63 -29.53
C ALA A 15 -3.50 -15.92 -28.43
N ALA A 16 -3.90 -14.69 -28.07
CA ALA A 16 -3.55 -14.09 -26.78
C ALA A 16 -4.79 -14.21 -25.90
N GLU A 17 -4.80 -15.24 -25.04
CA GLU A 17 -5.79 -15.36 -23.97
C GLU A 17 -5.69 -14.14 -23.06
N SER A 18 -6.82 -13.46 -22.92
CA SER A 18 -6.99 -12.26 -22.14
C SER A 18 -6.77 -12.55 -20.66
N ALA A 19 -5.61 -12.15 -20.14
CA ALA A 19 -5.50 -11.78 -18.74
C ALA A 19 -6.26 -10.46 -18.56
N SER A 20 -7.54 -10.57 -18.20
CA SER A 20 -8.35 -9.47 -17.72
C SER A 20 -7.71 -8.94 -16.43
N SER A 21 -6.84 -7.94 -16.57
CA SER A 21 -6.46 -7.06 -15.48
C SER A 21 -7.70 -6.28 -15.08
N SER A 22 -8.41 -6.72 -14.04
CA SER A 22 -9.44 -5.91 -13.40
C SER A 22 -8.76 -4.77 -12.63
N SER A 23 -8.27 -3.77 -13.35
CA SER A 23 -8.02 -2.43 -12.81
C SER A 23 -9.38 -1.77 -12.58
N GLY A 24 -10.08 -2.24 -11.56
CA GLY A 24 -11.28 -1.59 -11.06
C GLY A 24 -10.85 -0.43 -10.17
N GLU A 25 -10.45 0.70 -10.77
CA GLU A 25 -10.66 1.96 -10.07
C GLU A 25 -12.17 2.09 -9.87
N SER A 26 -12.63 1.90 -8.63
CA SER A 26 -14.01 2.16 -8.29
C SER A 26 -14.23 3.67 -8.39
N SER A 27 -14.58 4.13 -9.58
CA SER A 27 -15.20 5.43 -9.84
C SER A 27 -16.64 5.42 -9.31
N SER A 28 -16.82 5.08 -8.03
CA SER A 28 -18.10 5.11 -7.34
C SER A 28 -18.18 6.39 -6.52
N SER A 29 -18.79 7.42 -7.13
CA SER A 29 -19.54 8.51 -6.52
C SER A 29 -19.41 8.69 -4.99
N GLY A 30 -18.75 9.77 -4.56
CA GLY A 30 -19.17 10.51 -3.36
C GLY A 30 -18.25 10.55 -2.15
N GLY A 31 -17.02 10.03 -2.24
CA GLY A 31 -16.02 10.16 -1.17
C GLY A 31 -14.86 11.07 -1.56
N ASN A 32 -14.48 12.02 -0.70
CA ASN A 32 -13.26 12.82 -0.88
C ASN A 32 -12.05 12.15 -0.22
N HIS A 33 -12.28 11.21 0.71
CA HIS A 33 -11.22 10.64 1.51
C HIS A 33 -10.75 9.32 0.91
N LEU A 34 -9.60 9.40 0.24
CA LEU A 34 -8.96 8.25 -0.38
C LEU A 34 -7.70 7.87 0.39
N GLY A 35 -7.27 6.62 0.29
CA GLY A 35 -6.19 6.15 1.14
C GLY A 35 -5.66 4.75 0.82
N TYR A 36 -4.88 4.24 1.76
CA TYR A 36 -4.18 2.96 1.69
C TYR A 36 -4.23 2.29 3.06
N PHE A 37 -4.15 0.96 3.08
CA PHE A 37 -3.92 0.21 4.30
C PHE A 37 -3.03 -1.02 4.06
N SER A 38 -2.45 -1.51 5.16
CA SER A 38 -1.56 -2.66 5.20
C SER A 38 -1.86 -3.57 6.39
N ALA A 39 -1.42 -4.83 6.33
CA ALA A 39 -1.57 -5.83 7.37
C ALA A 39 -0.52 -6.95 7.26
N MET A 40 -0.32 -7.69 8.34
CA MET A 40 0.41 -8.97 8.32
C MET A 40 -0.55 -10.10 8.65
N LEU A 41 -0.37 -11.23 7.98
CA LEU A 41 -1.19 -12.42 8.16
C LEU A 41 -0.30 -13.61 8.53
N SER A 42 -0.66 -14.30 9.60
CA SER A 42 -0.11 -15.62 9.91
C SER A 42 -1.08 -16.72 9.58
N TYR A 43 -0.52 -17.91 9.35
CA TYR A 43 -1.26 -19.15 9.27
C TYR A 43 -0.84 -20.10 10.40
N ASP A 44 -1.76 -20.94 10.83
CA ASP A 44 -1.51 -22.02 11.80
C ASP A 44 -1.10 -23.29 11.06
N SER A 45 0.13 -23.75 11.28
CA SER A 45 0.63 -25.02 10.74
C SER A 45 0.37 -26.23 11.66
N GLY A 46 -0.28 -26.02 12.81
CA GLY A 46 -0.55 -27.02 13.83
C GLY A 46 0.52 -27.12 14.93
N ASP A 47 1.73 -26.63 14.68
CA ASP A 47 2.83 -26.51 15.65
C ASP A 47 3.15 -25.05 16.04
N GLY A 48 2.55 -24.08 15.36
CA GLY A 48 2.72 -22.67 15.64
C GLY A 48 2.10 -21.76 14.60
N TRP A 49 2.23 -20.45 14.84
CA TRP A 49 1.83 -19.41 13.90
C TRP A 49 3.04 -18.89 13.15
N TYR A 50 2.95 -18.89 11.82
CA TYR A 50 4.03 -18.48 10.93
C TYR A 50 3.56 -17.40 9.97
N LEU A 51 4.45 -16.47 9.62
CA LEU A 51 4.15 -15.38 8.70
C LEU A 51 3.79 -15.98 7.34
N ARG A 52 2.52 -15.85 6.97
CA ARG A 52 2.02 -16.31 5.68
C ARG A 52 2.32 -15.27 4.62
N ASP A 53 1.82 -14.07 4.84
CA ASP A 53 1.96 -12.97 3.89
C ASP A 53 1.91 -11.61 4.60
N VAL A 54 2.40 -10.63 3.87
CA VAL A 54 2.25 -9.21 4.13
C VAL A 54 1.24 -8.68 3.10
N PHE A 55 0.33 -7.83 3.54
CA PHE A 55 -0.64 -7.17 2.69
C PHE A 55 -0.39 -5.67 2.68
N ALA A 56 -0.43 -5.08 1.49
CA ALA A 56 -0.44 -3.63 1.33
C ALA A 56 -1.31 -3.26 0.13
N SER A 57 -2.01 -2.14 0.24
CA SER A 57 -2.80 -1.61 -0.86
C SER A 57 -1.90 -1.31 -2.06
N THR A 58 -2.21 -1.89 -3.21
CA THR A 58 -1.53 -1.63 -4.50
C THR A 58 -2.19 -0.50 -5.28
N SER A 59 -3.47 -0.23 -4.97
CA SER A 59 -4.24 0.87 -5.51
C SER A 59 -4.87 1.68 -4.40
N ARG A 60 -5.18 2.93 -4.72
CA ARG A 60 -5.88 3.86 -3.84
C ARG A 60 -7.30 3.36 -3.52
N GLN A 61 -7.67 3.35 -2.25
CA GLN A 61 -8.96 2.87 -1.73
C GLN A 61 -9.85 4.04 -1.32
N ASN A 62 -11.18 3.89 -1.40
CA ASN A 62 -12.13 4.91 -0.96
C ASN A 62 -12.59 4.65 0.48
N PHE A 63 -12.13 5.50 1.42
CA PHE A 63 -12.46 5.47 2.85
C PHE A 63 -13.75 6.23 3.20
N ASP A 64 -14.58 6.53 2.21
CA ASP A 64 -15.99 6.89 2.42
C ASP A 64 -16.93 5.81 1.83
N SER A 65 -16.36 4.75 1.23
CA SER A 65 -17.12 3.65 0.64
C SER A 65 -17.49 2.58 1.68
N THR A 66 -18.14 1.51 1.23
CA THR A 66 -18.50 0.36 2.09
C THR A 66 -17.40 -0.69 2.20
N SER A 67 -16.28 -0.56 1.48
CA SER A 67 -15.19 -1.54 1.53
C SER A 67 -13.84 -0.99 1.10
N VAL A 68 -12.78 -1.48 1.74
CA VAL A 68 -11.38 -1.23 1.34
C VAL A 68 -10.64 -2.55 1.21
N GLN A 69 -9.72 -2.66 0.25
CA GLN A 69 -8.92 -3.87 0.02
C GLN A 69 -7.39 -3.62 -0.01
N ALA A 70 -6.63 -4.59 0.48
CA ALA A 70 -5.18 -4.69 0.31
C ALA A 70 -4.83 -6.04 -0.30
N ASN A 71 -3.74 -6.10 -1.05
CA ASN A 71 -3.30 -7.30 -1.76
C ASN A 71 -2.08 -7.93 -1.10
N GLY A 72 -1.95 -9.24 -1.23
CA GLY A 72 -0.78 -9.98 -0.77
C GLY A 72 0.47 -9.56 -1.54
N VAL A 73 1.57 -9.40 -0.82
CA VAL A 73 2.87 -9.03 -1.41
C VAL A 73 3.63 -10.28 -1.84
N ARG A 74 3.40 -11.43 -1.19
CA ARG A 74 3.90 -12.74 -1.65
C ARG A 74 3.08 -13.28 -2.81
N VAL A 75 1.75 -13.22 -2.71
CA VAL A 75 0.82 -13.71 -3.74
C VAL A 75 -0.11 -12.56 -4.12
N THR A 76 0.10 -11.97 -5.29
CA THR A 76 -0.59 -10.72 -5.70
C THR A 76 -2.09 -10.89 -5.93
N SER A 77 -2.56 -12.12 -6.18
CA SER A 77 -3.99 -12.44 -6.24
C SER A 77 -4.66 -12.50 -4.88
N ASP A 78 -3.88 -12.71 -3.80
CA ASP A 78 -4.43 -12.75 -2.44
C ASP A 78 -4.91 -11.36 -2.03
N TYR A 79 -5.95 -11.32 -1.21
CA TYR A 79 -6.47 -10.06 -0.70
C TYR A 79 -7.07 -10.20 0.71
N LEU A 80 -7.06 -9.08 1.41
CA LEU A 80 -7.88 -8.84 2.60
C LEU A 80 -8.82 -7.69 2.27
N LYS A 81 -10.12 -7.89 2.46
CA LYS A 81 -11.14 -6.89 2.19
C LYS A 81 -11.93 -6.58 3.46
N LEU A 82 -11.74 -5.37 3.96
CA LEU A 82 -12.57 -4.84 5.03
C LEU A 82 -13.89 -4.34 4.44
N GLN A 83 -14.98 -4.59 5.15
CA GLN A 83 -16.34 -4.24 4.79
C GLN A 83 -17.04 -3.54 5.95
N GLY A 84 -18.15 -2.87 5.65
CA GLY A 84 -18.93 -2.12 6.61
C GLY A 84 -18.35 -0.72 6.75
N SER A 85 -19.04 0.25 6.14
CA SER A 85 -18.67 1.67 6.00
C SER A 85 -17.41 2.07 6.78
N PRO A 86 -16.20 1.78 6.26
CA PRO A 86 -14.98 2.37 6.78
C PRO A 86 -15.11 3.87 6.56
N VAL A 87 -15.73 4.59 7.49
CA VAL A 87 -15.98 6.02 7.36
C VAL A 87 -14.74 6.76 7.85
N TYR A 88 -14.18 7.61 6.99
CA TYR A 88 -13.09 8.50 7.35
C TYR A 88 -13.42 9.31 8.62
N GLY A 89 -12.44 9.48 9.51
CA GLY A 89 -12.65 10.13 10.81
C GLY A 89 -13.51 9.35 11.82
N SER A 90 -14.10 8.20 11.47
CA SER A 90 -14.79 7.33 12.44
C SER A 90 -13.80 6.52 13.28
N SER A 91 -14.27 5.93 14.38
CA SER A 91 -13.48 5.04 15.25
C SER A 91 -13.44 3.58 14.78
N SER A 92 -13.99 3.26 13.61
CA SER A 92 -14.03 1.90 13.06
C SER A 92 -13.54 1.91 11.60
N LEU A 93 -12.86 0.84 11.18
CA LEU A 93 -12.62 0.54 9.76
C LEU A 93 -13.56 -0.55 9.23
N GLY A 94 -14.66 -0.80 9.95
CA GLY A 94 -15.58 -1.89 9.66
C GLY A 94 -15.13 -3.22 10.28
N TYR A 95 -15.25 -4.28 9.50
CA TYR A 95 -14.90 -5.66 9.85
C TYR A 95 -14.23 -6.35 8.67
N LEU A 96 -13.47 -7.43 8.90
CA LEU A 96 -13.01 -8.28 7.81
C LEU A 96 -14.22 -8.99 7.19
N GLY A 97 -14.52 -8.71 5.92
CA GLY A 97 -15.67 -9.27 5.21
C GLY A 97 -15.31 -10.43 4.30
N ASP A 98 -14.24 -10.27 3.52
CA ASP A 98 -13.71 -11.30 2.64
C ASP A 98 -12.18 -11.37 2.71
N ALA A 99 -11.65 -12.56 2.52
CA ALA A 99 -10.23 -12.79 2.28
C ALA A 99 -10.03 -13.85 1.20
N LEU A 100 -8.93 -13.75 0.47
CA LEU A 100 -8.42 -14.81 -0.40
C LEU A 100 -6.96 -15.02 -0.03
N VAL A 101 -6.61 -16.24 0.36
CA VAL A 101 -5.25 -16.60 0.79
C VAL A 101 -4.84 -17.90 0.11
N ASP A 102 -3.83 -17.85 -0.75
CA ASP A 102 -3.36 -18.98 -1.58
C ASP A 102 -4.48 -19.70 -2.31
N SER A 103 -5.36 -18.94 -2.97
CA SER A 103 -6.55 -19.45 -3.68
C SER A 103 -7.64 -20.04 -2.77
N ASN A 104 -7.52 -19.95 -1.45
CA ASN A 104 -8.56 -20.35 -0.51
C ASN A 104 -9.39 -19.13 -0.10
N PRO A 105 -10.68 -19.06 -0.49
CA PRO A 105 -11.53 -17.95 -0.10
C PRO A 105 -12.07 -18.13 1.32
N ALA A 106 -12.19 -17.02 2.05
CA ALA A 106 -13.04 -16.85 3.21
C ALA A 106 -14.04 -15.73 2.89
N THR A 107 -15.30 -16.09 2.66
CA THR A 107 -16.35 -15.14 2.26
C THR A 107 -17.42 -15.02 3.33
N GLY A 108 -18.03 -13.86 3.46
CA GLY A 108 -19.13 -13.65 4.42
C GLY A 108 -18.66 -13.66 5.88
N LEU A 109 -17.40 -13.29 6.11
CA LEU A 109 -16.95 -12.87 7.44
C LEU A 109 -17.72 -11.60 7.81
N GLY A 110 -17.98 -11.38 9.11
CA GLY A 110 -18.92 -10.35 9.54
C GLY A 110 -18.77 -9.85 10.96
N SER A 111 -19.42 -8.72 11.22
CA SER A 111 -19.60 -8.14 12.54
C SER A 111 -20.55 -8.98 13.43
N PRO A 112 -20.34 -9.04 14.76
CA PRO A 112 -19.27 -8.39 15.52
C PRO A 112 -17.98 -9.21 15.64
N THR A 113 -17.97 -10.44 15.14
CA THR A 113 -16.86 -11.38 15.35
C THR A 113 -15.55 -10.88 14.74
N TYR A 114 -15.62 -10.29 13.54
CA TYR A 114 -14.44 -9.86 12.80
C TYR A 114 -14.30 -8.33 12.75
N ASP A 115 -14.87 -7.63 13.74
CA ASP A 115 -14.77 -6.18 13.84
C ASP A 115 -13.31 -5.74 13.96
N VAL A 116 -13.00 -4.65 13.25
CA VAL A 116 -11.70 -4.01 13.26
C VAL A 116 -11.74 -2.80 14.18
N THR A 117 -10.82 -2.78 15.14
CA THR A 117 -10.61 -1.62 16.00
C THR A 117 -9.61 -0.68 15.34
N LYS A 118 -10.04 0.55 15.08
CA LYS A 118 -9.19 1.61 14.52
C LYS A 118 -8.61 2.48 15.63
N SER A 119 -7.33 2.80 15.52
CA SER A 119 -6.62 3.71 16.43
C SER A 119 -5.88 4.76 15.62
N MET A 120 -6.30 6.03 15.72
CA MET A 120 -5.58 7.15 15.11
C MET A 120 -4.23 7.35 15.81
N ILE A 121 -3.16 7.47 15.02
CA ILE A 121 -1.84 7.84 15.53
C ILE A 121 -1.72 9.36 15.54
N SER A 122 -2.02 10.00 14.41
CA SER A 122 -2.01 11.46 14.27
C SER A 122 -2.73 11.87 12.97
N SER A 123 -2.88 13.16 12.77
CA SER A 123 -3.45 13.75 11.56
C SER A 123 -2.83 15.12 11.28
N ASN A 124 -3.07 15.65 10.08
CA ASN A 124 -2.91 17.05 9.73
C ASN A 124 -4.16 17.52 8.97
N SER A 125 -4.12 18.71 8.37
CA SER A 125 -5.27 19.28 7.64
C SER A 125 -5.70 18.51 6.40
N TYR A 126 -4.87 17.61 5.87
CA TYR A 126 -5.06 16.94 4.58
C TYR A 126 -5.13 15.42 4.68
N LEU A 127 -4.55 14.82 5.74
CA LEU A 127 -4.57 13.38 5.96
C LEU A 127 -4.62 12.99 7.45
N GLU A 128 -5.16 11.80 7.69
CA GLU A 128 -5.14 11.05 8.94
C GLU A 128 -4.39 9.74 8.73
N TRP A 129 -3.63 9.31 9.73
CA TRP A 129 -2.98 8.01 9.72
C TRP A 129 -3.08 7.33 11.07
N GLY A 130 -3.08 6.00 11.03
CA GLY A 130 -3.19 5.23 12.25
C GLY A 130 -2.94 3.76 12.05
N SER A 131 -3.32 3.01 13.08
CA SER A 131 -3.25 1.55 13.11
C SER A 131 -4.64 0.96 13.26
N TRP A 132 -4.74 -0.33 12.98
CA TRP A 132 -5.96 -1.08 13.19
C TRP A 132 -5.65 -2.51 13.61
N THR A 133 -6.54 -3.12 14.38
CA THR A 133 -6.35 -4.48 14.90
C THR A 133 -7.63 -5.30 14.76
N MET A 134 -7.44 -6.61 14.62
CA MET A 134 -8.50 -7.61 14.69
C MET A 134 -7.94 -8.79 15.48
N THR A 135 -8.66 -9.27 16.49
CA THR A 135 -8.13 -10.29 17.41
C THR A 135 -8.59 -11.70 17.09
N GLN A 136 -9.67 -11.86 16.32
CA GLN A 136 -10.24 -13.16 16.01
C GLN A 136 -9.56 -13.80 14.80
N PRO A 137 -9.05 -15.04 14.92
CA PRO A 137 -8.65 -15.84 13.76
C PRO A 137 -9.86 -16.14 12.86
N PHE A 138 -9.60 -16.33 11.58
CA PHE A 138 -10.58 -16.75 10.58
C PHE A 138 -10.07 -17.96 9.82
N THR A 139 -10.96 -18.69 9.15
CA THR A 139 -10.61 -19.87 8.34
C THR A 139 -10.80 -19.54 6.87
N ALA A 140 -9.81 -19.85 6.05
CA ALA A 140 -9.94 -19.85 4.58
C ALA A 140 -9.57 -21.24 4.06
N GLY A 141 -10.48 -21.89 3.34
CA GLY A 141 -10.33 -23.32 3.03
C GLY A 141 -10.29 -24.18 4.30
N SER A 142 -9.21 -24.94 4.49
CA SER A 142 -8.97 -25.75 5.69
C SER A 142 -7.95 -25.15 6.66
N GLU A 143 -7.37 -23.99 6.34
CA GLU A 143 -6.31 -23.36 7.12
C GLU A 143 -6.88 -22.25 8.01
N SER A 144 -6.30 -22.11 9.21
CA SER A 144 -6.62 -21.05 10.16
C SER A 144 -5.61 -19.91 9.99
N TYR A 145 -6.12 -18.70 9.92
CA TYR A 145 -5.33 -17.49 9.75
C TYR A 145 -5.67 -16.47 10.83
N LYS A 146 -4.70 -15.63 11.18
CA LYS A 146 -4.95 -14.47 12.04
C LYS A 146 -4.19 -13.27 11.52
N LEU A 147 -4.81 -12.11 11.67
CA LEU A 147 -4.11 -10.85 11.46
C LEU A 147 -3.16 -10.62 12.64
N GLU A 148 -1.91 -10.32 12.32
CA GLU A 148 -0.86 -10.22 13.31
C GLU A 148 -0.73 -8.79 13.82
N TYR A 149 -0.84 -8.65 15.15
CA TYR A 149 -0.56 -7.45 15.93
C TYR A 149 -1.38 -6.22 15.52
N LYS A 150 -1.00 -5.54 14.43
CA LYS A 150 -1.69 -4.38 13.87
C LYS A 150 -1.38 -4.21 12.38
N GLY A 151 -2.39 -3.75 11.65
CA GLY A 151 -2.23 -3.13 10.35
C GLY A 151 -2.16 -1.61 10.47
N TYR A 152 -1.90 -0.93 9.35
CA TYR A 152 -1.85 0.53 9.27
C TYR A 152 -2.77 1.06 8.20
N TYR A 153 -3.19 2.32 8.35
CA TYR A 153 -3.93 3.04 7.32
C TYR A 153 -3.42 4.49 7.21
N VAL A 154 -3.56 5.04 6.00
CA VAL A 154 -3.42 6.46 5.71
C VAL A 154 -4.58 6.83 4.81
N ALA A 155 -5.34 7.88 5.14
CA ALA A 155 -6.42 8.38 4.31
C ALA A 155 -6.52 9.90 4.41
N GLY A 156 -7.09 10.54 3.41
CA GLY A 156 -7.23 11.99 3.41
C GLY A 156 -7.80 12.53 2.10
N ASP A 157 -7.82 13.85 1.99
CA ASP A 157 -8.29 14.57 0.81
C ASP A 157 -7.28 14.42 -0.32
N ALA A 158 -7.40 13.34 -1.10
CA ALA A 158 -6.49 13.08 -2.20
C ALA A 158 -6.66 14.14 -3.28
N MET A 159 -5.53 14.57 -3.84
CA MET A 159 -5.54 15.50 -4.96
C MET A 159 -6.33 14.91 -6.14
N THR A 160 -7.24 15.72 -6.66
CA THR A 160 -8.03 15.38 -7.85
C THR A 160 -7.15 15.46 -9.11
N ASP A 161 -7.52 14.73 -10.15
CA ASP A 161 -6.84 14.76 -11.44
C ASP A 161 -6.77 16.18 -12.04
N ALA A 162 -7.79 17.00 -11.82
CA ALA A 162 -7.81 18.40 -12.25
C ALA A 162 -6.81 19.28 -11.48
N GLN A 163 -6.68 19.06 -10.17
CA GLN A 163 -5.67 19.74 -9.36
C GLN A 163 -4.27 19.31 -9.77
N LEU A 164 -4.03 18.00 -9.97
CA LEU A 164 -2.73 17.49 -10.42
C LEU A 164 -2.35 18.05 -11.79
N ALA A 165 -3.28 18.07 -12.75
CA ALA A 165 -3.06 18.69 -14.05
C ALA A 165 -2.71 20.19 -13.94
N GLY A 166 -3.32 20.89 -12.97
CA GLY A 166 -3.01 22.28 -12.65
C GLY A 166 -1.63 22.52 -12.03
N MET A 167 -0.96 21.47 -11.54
CA MET A 167 0.40 21.56 -10.99
C MET A 167 1.50 21.44 -12.04
N SER A 168 1.15 21.16 -13.29
CA SER A 168 2.12 21.04 -14.39
C SER A 168 3.06 22.25 -14.46
N GLY A 169 4.36 22.00 -14.29
CA GLY A 169 5.40 23.03 -14.37
C GLY A 169 5.67 23.79 -13.07
N MET A 170 5.10 23.34 -11.94
CA MET A 170 5.45 23.85 -10.61
C MET A 170 6.83 23.37 -10.12
N GLY A 171 7.44 22.40 -10.81
CA GLY A 171 8.74 21.84 -10.48
C GLY A 171 8.68 20.85 -9.31
N VAL A 172 9.79 20.74 -8.58
CA VAL A 172 9.96 19.75 -7.51
C VAL A 172 9.45 20.26 -6.17
N ILE A 173 8.58 19.48 -5.53
CA ILE A 173 8.23 19.62 -4.12
C ILE A 173 8.93 18.54 -3.31
N TYR A 174 9.53 18.94 -2.20
CA TYR A 174 10.18 18.04 -1.27
C TYR A 174 9.20 17.68 -0.16
N TYR A 175 9.06 16.40 0.16
CA TYR A 175 8.23 15.95 1.27
C TYR A 175 9.11 15.36 2.35
N SER A 176 8.77 15.69 3.60
CA SER A 176 9.41 15.09 4.78
C SER A 176 8.40 14.89 5.90
N GLY A 177 8.61 13.85 6.70
CA GLY A 177 7.75 13.54 7.83
C GLY A 177 8.13 12.25 8.53
N SER A 178 7.13 11.56 9.06
CA SER A 178 7.30 10.36 9.86
C SER A 178 6.93 9.09 9.10
N ALA A 179 7.59 8.01 9.47
CA ALA A 179 7.21 6.65 9.12
C ALA A 179 7.01 5.85 10.40
N GLY A 180 6.18 4.82 10.33
CA GLY A 180 6.00 3.86 11.41
C GLY A 180 5.62 2.51 10.87
N GLY A 181 5.77 1.47 11.67
CA GLY A 181 5.45 0.12 11.27
C GLY A 181 5.55 -0.89 12.41
N THR A 182 5.16 -2.12 12.13
CA THR A 182 5.30 -3.24 13.06
C THR A 182 6.05 -4.36 12.36
N TYR A 183 7.06 -4.88 13.05
CA TYR A 183 7.81 -6.06 12.64
C TYR A 183 7.05 -7.33 13.02
N TYR A 184 7.18 -8.39 12.21
CA TYR A 184 6.62 -9.69 12.53
C TYR A 184 7.17 -10.24 13.86
N GLY A 185 6.29 -10.48 14.83
CA GLY A 185 6.68 -10.66 16.24
C GLY A 185 6.14 -9.55 17.15
N GLY A 186 5.54 -8.51 16.58
CA GLY A 186 4.76 -7.49 17.29
C GLY A 186 5.56 -6.30 17.76
N GLN A 187 6.80 -6.17 17.28
CA GLN A 187 7.65 -5.05 17.66
C GLN A 187 7.28 -3.79 16.87
N ASP A 188 6.84 -2.76 17.58
CA ASP A 188 6.60 -1.44 16.99
C ASP A 188 7.91 -0.76 16.63
N MET A 189 7.88 -0.07 15.49
CA MET A 189 8.98 0.69 14.91
C MET A 189 8.49 2.07 14.50
N THR A 190 9.32 3.09 14.73
CA THR A 190 9.06 4.46 14.30
C THR A 190 10.29 5.04 13.63
N GLY A 191 10.11 6.10 12.84
CA GLY A 191 11.21 6.81 12.23
C GLY A 191 10.75 7.85 11.23
N THR A 192 11.52 8.01 10.16
CA THR A 192 11.42 9.17 9.27
C THR A 192 11.10 8.75 7.85
N PHE A 193 10.52 9.69 7.12
CA PHE A 193 10.22 9.58 5.70
C PHE A 193 10.64 10.87 4.99
N ASN A 194 11.14 10.73 3.76
CA ASN A 194 11.30 11.83 2.81
C ASN A 194 11.21 11.35 1.36
N CYS A 195 10.83 12.24 0.45
CA CYS A 195 10.92 12.03 -0.99
C CYS A 195 10.89 13.36 -1.74
N GLN A 196 11.04 13.29 -3.05
CA GLN A 196 10.80 14.39 -3.99
C GLN A 196 9.68 13.98 -4.94
N VAL A 197 8.80 14.92 -5.24
CA VAL A 197 7.80 14.77 -6.30
C VAL A 197 8.02 15.89 -7.30
N ASP A 198 8.32 15.52 -8.53
CA ASP A 198 8.40 16.47 -9.64
C ASP A 198 7.03 16.56 -10.31
N PHE A 199 6.42 17.76 -10.28
CA PHE A 199 5.14 18.04 -10.93
C PHE A 199 5.31 18.61 -12.35
N ASP A 200 6.50 18.50 -12.95
CA ASP A 200 6.65 18.73 -14.38
C ASP A 200 5.99 17.60 -15.19
N ALA A 201 5.17 17.97 -16.18
CA ALA A 201 4.35 17.06 -16.99
C ALA A 201 5.15 15.98 -17.74
N THR A 202 6.46 16.15 -17.88
CA THR A 202 7.34 15.19 -18.57
C THR A 202 7.96 14.15 -17.65
N SER A 203 8.03 14.42 -16.35
CA SER A 203 8.65 13.54 -15.36
C SER A 203 7.60 12.92 -14.44
N ASN A 204 6.72 13.70 -13.80
CA ASN A 204 5.71 13.21 -12.84
C ASN A 204 6.25 12.06 -11.94
N GLN A 205 7.50 12.22 -11.47
CA GLN A 205 8.24 11.17 -10.78
C GLN A 205 8.26 11.41 -9.29
N ILE A 206 7.99 10.34 -8.56
CA ILE A 206 8.38 10.19 -7.18
C ILE A 206 9.82 9.72 -7.22
N SER A 207 10.72 10.44 -6.57
CA SER A 207 12.15 10.11 -6.54
C SER A 207 12.76 10.33 -5.17
N SER A 208 13.95 9.78 -4.96
CA SER A 208 14.67 9.84 -3.68
C SER A 208 13.80 9.40 -2.50
N PHE A 209 12.85 8.49 -2.74
CA PHE A 209 11.97 7.98 -1.69
C PHE A 209 12.82 7.25 -0.67
N SER A 210 12.76 7.72 0.57
CA SER A 210 13.51 7.17 1.67
C SER A 210 12.63 7.09 2.90
N MET A 211 12.56 5.91 3.50
CA MET A 211 12.04 5.74 4.85
C MET A 211 12.94 4.82 5.66
N SER A 212 13.01 5.08 6.95
CA SER A 212 13.70 4.22 7.90
C SER A 212 12.94 4.21 9.19
N VAL A 213 12.57 3.02 9.66
CA VAL A 213 11.90 2.80 10.94
C VAL A 213 12.71 1.81 11.76
N SER A 214 12.71 1.99 13.08
CA SER A 214 13.37 1.07 14.00
C SER A 214 12.68 1.02 15.36
N GLY A 215 12.87 -0.08 16.08
CA GLY A 215 12.36 -0.26 17.44
C GLY A 215 12.70 -1.65 17.97
N GLY A 216 13.08 -1.73 19.25
CA GLY A 216 13.39 -3.02 19.90
C GLY A 216 14.53 -3.83 19.25
N GLY A 217 15.43 -3.19 18.50
CA GLY A 217 16.49 -3.86 17.73
C GLY A 217 16.07 -4.40 16.36
N TYR A 218 14.81 -4.17 15.97
CA TYR A 218 14.29 -4.45 14.64
C TYR A 218 14.23 -3.17 13.82
N GLY A 219 14.30 -3.29 12.49
CA GLY A 219 14.18 -2.16 11.60
C GLY A 219 13.70 -2.54 10.21
N ALA A 220 13.19 -1.54 9.49
CA ALA A 220 12.80 -1.66 8.09
C ALA A 220 13.17 -0.36 7.36
N SER A 221 13.71 -0.47 6.15
CA SER A 221 14.07 0.70 5.35
C SER A 221 13.80 0.52 3.86
N ILE A 222 13.55 1.65 3.22
CA ILE A 222 13.49 1.81 1.77
C ILE A 222 14.39 3.00 1.47
N SER A 223 15.33 2.88 0.53
CA SER A 223 16.21 3.99 0.16
C SER A 223 16.34 4.12 -1.35
N GLY A 224 16.41 5.37 -1.83
CA GLY A 224 16.53 5.69 -3.25
C GLY A 224 15.37 5.17 -4.09
N GLY A 225 14.19 4.98 -3.50
CA GLY A 225 13.02 4.48 -4.21
C GLY A 225 12.50 5.51 -5.21
N SER A 226 11.92 5.01 -6.29
CA SER A 226 11.25 5.83 -7.29
C SER A 226 9.97 5.18 -7.80
N GLY A 227 9.09 6.01 -8.36
CA GLY A 227 7.84 5.59 -8.98
C GLY A 227 7.24 6.73 -9.82
N SER A 228 6.09 6.47 -10.42
CA SER A 228 5.35 7.47 -11.20
C SER A 228 3.89 7.48 -10.77
N PHE A 229 3.23 8.60 -11.06
CA PHE A 229 1.78 8.68 -10.95
C PHE A 229 1.08 7.68 -11.88
N THR A 230 -0.07 7.19 -11.43
CA THR A 230 -0.89 6.21 -12.16
C THR A 230 -1.86 6.97 -13.07
N GLY A 231 -1.55 7.05 -14.35
CA GLY A 231 -2.37 7.82 -15.30
C GLY A 231 -2.45 9.29 -14.92
N SER A 232 -3.67 9.83 -14.76
CA SER A 232 -3.95 11.21 -14.35
C SER A 232 -4.11 11.39 -12.83
N SER A 233 -3.99 10.32 -12.05
CA SER A 233 -4.23 10.32 -10.61
C SER A 233 -2.96 10.62 -9.82
N SER A 234 -3.08 11.30 -8.69
CA SER A 234 -1.98 11.53 -7.73
C SER A 234 -1.51 10.28 -6.98
N ALA A 235 -2.09 9.11 -7.29
CA ALA A 235 -1.68 7.83 -6.75
C ALA A 235 -0.42 7.30 -7.42
N PHE A 236 0.48 6.71 -6.64
CA PHE A 236 1.71 6.09 -7.13
C PHE A 236 2.00 4.77 -6.41
N THR A 237 2.83 3.97 -7.06
CA THR A 237 3.48 2.79 -6.49
C THR A 237 4.97 2.88 -6.78
N LEU A 238 5.82 2.54 -5.81
CA LEU A 238 7.25 2.48 -6.04
C LEU A 238 7.60 1.30 -6.94
N SER A 239 8.34 1.57 -8.00
CA SER A 239 8.85 0.58 -8.94
C SER A 239 10.31 0.20 -8.66
N SER A 240 10.99 0.93 -7.77
CA SER A 240 12.39 0.70 -7.43
C SER A 240 12.70 1.06 -5.97
N GLY A 241 13.92 0.76 -5.53
CA GLY A 241 14.47 1.11 -4.22
C GLY A 241 15.34 0.00 -3.66
N THR A 242 16.19 0.34 -2.71
CA THR A 242 16.89 -0.65 -1.88
C THR A 242 16.09 -0.88 -0.61
N TRP A 243 15.65 -2.11 -0.41
CA TRP A 243 14.80 -2.54 0.70
C TRP A 243 15.60 -3.37 1.69
N GLN A 244 15.40 -3.14 2.99
CA GLN A 244 16.11 -3.87 4.03
C GLN A 244 15.21 -4.10 5.25
N LEU A 245 15.28 -5.30 5.82
CA LEU A 245 14.77 -5.62 7.15
C LEU A 245 15.94 -5.94 8.07
N THR A 246 16.04 -5.34 9.25
CA THR A 246 17.08 -5.66 10.23
C THR A 246 16.46 -6.29 11.47
N THR A 247 17.20 -7.21 12.08
CA THR A 247 16.80 -7.88 13.31
C THR A 247 17.99 -7.95 14.28
N PRO A 248 17.76 -8.23 15.58
CA PRO A 248 18.86 -8.43 16.52
C PRO A 248 19.82 -9.56 16.13
N SER A 249 19.31 -10.60 15.43
CA SER A 249 20.11 -11.75 14.96
C SER A 249 20.79 -11.51 13.62
N ASN A 250 20.31 -10.53 12.84
CA ASN A 250 20.88 -10.15 11.55
C ASN A 250 20.93 -8.60 11.42
N PRO A 251 21.93 -7.95 12.04
CA PRO A 251 22.05 -6.50 12.02
C PRO A 251 22.48 -5.95 10.63
N GLU A 252 23.09 -6.78 9.77
CA GLU A 252 23.41 -6.42 8.38
C GLU A 252 22.16 -6.43 7.49
N GLY A 253 21.08 -7.07 7.96
CA GLY A 253 19.76 -7.06 7.38
C GLY A 253 19.52 -8.14 6.32
N PHE A 254 18.23 -8.39 6.08
CA PHE A 254 17.71 -9.19 5.00
C PHE A 254 17.32 -8.27 3.84
N THR A 255 17.56 -8.70 2.61
CA THR A 255 16.96 -8.10 1.42
C THR A 255 15.60 -8.76 1.19
N PRO A 256 14.47 -8.06 1.36
CA PRO A 256 13.15 -8.64 1.13
C PRO A 256 12.97 -9.01 -0.34
N GLY A 257 12.47 -10.23 -0.60
CA GLY A 257 12.16 -10.68 -1.96
C GLY A 257 10.78 -10.26 -2.45
N GLN A 258 9.92 -9.79 -1.54
CA GLN A 258 8.54 -9.41 -1.79
C GLN A 258 8.29 -8.05 -1.14
N THR A 259 7.98 -7.03 -1.93
CA THR A 259 7.85 -5.64 -1.45
C THR A 259 6.69 -4.92 -2.13
N GLN A 260 6.07 -3.99 -1.39
CA GLN A 260 5.02 -3.11 -1.90
C GLN A 260 5.07 -1.79 -1.15
N CYS A 261 5.02 -0.67 -1.87
CA CYS A 261 4.83 0.66 -1.29
C CYS A 261 4.01 1.50 -2.26
N SER A 262 2.87 1.98 -1.78
CA SER A 262 1.97 2.83 -2.55
C SER A 262 1.50 3.99 -1.69
N GLY A 263 1.23 5.10 -2.35
CA GLY A 263 0.77 6.32 -1.70
C GLY A 263 0.13 7.28 -2.67
N SER A 264 -0.33 8.41 -2.13
CA SER A 264 -0.90 9.51 -2.91
C SER A 264 -0.39 10.85 -2.39
N VAL A 265 -0.49 11.85 -3.25
CA VAL A 265 -0.42 13.26 -2.84
C VAL A 265 -1.82 13.74 -2.43
N TYR A 266 -1.87 14.47 -1.32
CA TYR A 266 -3.07 14.98 -0.65
C TYR A 266 -3.03 16.51 -0.57
N GLY A 267 -4.22 17.11 -0.51
CA GLY A 267 -4.42 18.55 -0.55
C GLY A 267 -4.44 19.12 -1.98
N ALA A 268 -5.07 20.28 -2.13
CA ALA A 268 -5.35 20.88 -3.44
C ALA A 268 -4.10 21.36 -4.19
N ASN A 269 -3.00 21.63 -3.46
CA ASN A 269 -1.74 22.13 -4.00
C ASN A 269 -0.56 21.19 -3.69
N GLY A 270 -0.84 19.95 -3.29
CA GLY A 270 0.17 18.96 -2.97
C GLY A 270 0.82 19.20 -1.62
N GLU A 271 0.05 19.66 -0.65
CA GLU A 271 0.56 20.03 0.67
C GLU A 271 1.04 18.83 1.48
N ALA A 272 0.55 17.62 1.18
CA ALA A 272 0.98 16.43 1.88
C ALA A 272 1.08 15.20 0.98
N ILE A 273 1.79 14.18 1.46
CA ILE A 273 1.94 12.87 0.82
C ILE A 273 1.82 11.79 1.89
N GLY A 274 1.32 10.62 1.51
CA GLY A 274 1.25 9.51 2.45
C GLY A 274 0.77 8.21 1.82
N GLY A 275 0.99 7.12 2.53
CA GLY A 275 0.67 5.80 2.04
C GLY A 275 1.13 4.69 2.98
N THR A 276 1.13 3.47 2.47
CA THR A 276 1.54 2.28 3.23
C THR A 276 2.62 1.51 2.51
N TRP A 277 3.42 0.80 3.30
CA TRP A 277 4.47 -0.09 2.82
C TRP A 277 4.35 -1.46 3.47
N GLY A 278 4.85 -2.48 2.77
CA GLY A 278 4.94 -3.85 3.23
C GLY A 278 6.14 -4.53 2.59
N MET A 279 6.86 -5.35 3.37
CA MET A 279 7.99 -6.10 2.88
C MET A 279 8.11 -7.44 3.60
N ARG A 280 8.48 -8.48 2.86
CA ARG A 280 8.65 -9.85 3.36
C ARG A 280 9.92 -10.45 2.78
N ALA A 281 10.78 -10.97 3.66
CA ALA A 281 11.98 -11.67 3.26
C ALA A 281 11.77 -13.19 3.24
N ASN A 282 11.04 -13.73 4.22
CA ASN A 282 10.73 -15.16 4.31
C ASN A 282 9.53 -15.40 5.25
N SER A 283 9.29 -16.65 5.66
CA SER A 283 8.17 -17.05 6.54
C SER A 283 8.32 -16.65 8.02
N SER A 284 9.41 -15.98 8.38
CA SER A 284 9.68 -15.51 9.72
C SER A 284 10.00 -14.02 9.77
N GLU A 285 10.32 -13.41 8.63
CA GLU A 285 10.81 -12.02 8.57
C GLU A 285 9.94 -11.20 7.61
N GLY A 286 9.22 -10.23 8.16
CA GLY A 286 8.38 -9.30 7.43
C GLY A 286 7.95 -8.12 8.28
N ALA A 287 7.51 -7.04 7.63
CA ALA A 287 7.01 -5.86 8.30
C ALA A 287 6.02 -5.10 7.42
N VAL A 288 5.15 -4.33 8.07
CA VAL A 288 4.23 -3.39 7.43
C VAL A 288 4.24 -2.06 8.14
N GLY A 289 3.80 -1.02 7.44
CA GLY A 289 3.69 0.28 8.04
C GLY A 289 3.02 1.33 7.19
N TYR A 290 3.18 2.56 7.64
CA TYR A 290 2.77 3.79 6.98
C TYR A 290 3.96 4.72 6.79
N PHE A 291 3.80 5.66 5.87
CA PHE A 291 4.63 6.86 5.77
C PHE A 291 3.72 8.07 5.52
N GLN A 292 4.16 9.24 5.98
CA GLN A 292 3.52 10.50 5.68
C GLN A 292 4.54 11.64 5.68
N GLY A 293 4.27 12.69 4.89
CA GLY A 293 5.07 13.90 4.89
C GLY A 293 4.29 15.13 4.46
N THR A 294 4.81 16.30 4.82
CA THR A 294 4.32 17.60 4.39
C THR A 294 5.25 18.15 3.31
N GLY A 295 4.68 18.76 2.28
CA GLY A 295 5.41 19.34 1.16
C GLY A 295 6.01 20.70 1.51
N SER A 296 7.24 20.93 1.08
CA SER A 296 7.91 22.24 1.10
C SER A 296 8.60 22.52 -0.23
N SER A 297 8.51 23.76 -0.69
CA SER A 297 9.22 24.23 -1.90
C SER A 297 10.71 24.51 -1.64
N THR A 298 11.11 24.58 -0.36
CA THR A 298 12.51 24.57 0.07
C THR A 298 12.85 23.15 0.50
N GLY A 299 13.93 22.57 -0.02
CA GLY A 299 14.36 21.23 0.35
C GLY A 299 14.56 21.04 1.87
N PRO A 300 14.59 19.79 2.35
CA PRO A 300 14.86 19.46 3.75
C PRO A 300 16.28 19.82 4.18
#